data_AF-A0A0X3PUC5-F1
#
_entry.id   AF-A0A0X3PUC5-F1
#
_cell.length_a   1.000
_cell.length_b   1.000
_cell.length_c   1.000
_cell.angle_alpha   90.00
_cell.angle_beta   90.00
_cell.angle_gamma   90.00
#
_symmetry.space_group_name_H-M   'P 1'
#
loop_
_entity.id
_entity.type
_entity.pdbx_description
1 polymer ?
#
loop_
_entity_poly.entity_id
_entity_poly.type
_entity_poly.pdbx_seq_one_letter_code
_entity_poly.pdbx_strand_id
1 'polypeptide(L)'
;KYDLRWRINLIVTSDHGMTEVSRDRIIVLENLVNSSWYTFPQLTPIGHIYPLPGRLDDVYRKLKGAHKHLSVYKLHEVPQRLHFSHRGVRMPPIVLIADLGWYVVQSRPESFSDLAGQHGYTPDNADMNAFFVATGSAFPRGTEVDLVHTIDIYALMCNLIGLPAQAHNGSLARISHAIWGPN
;
A
#
# COMPACT_ATOMS: atom_id res chain seq x y z
N LYS A 1 -1.26 24.72 31.76
CA LYS A 1 -1.04 23.97 33.03
C LYS A 1 0.08 22.93 32.92
N TYR A 2 0.52 22.52 31.72
CA TYR A 2 1.89 22.03 31.49
C TYR A 2 2.34 22.59 30.13
N ASP A 3 3.45 23.36 30.05
CA ASP A 3 3.96 23.89 28.77
C ASP A 3 4.83 22.83 28.10
N LEU A 4 4.19 21.96 27.32
CA LEU A 4 4.82 20.80 26.69
C LEU A 4 5.26 21.05 25.25
N ARG A 5 4.95 22.22 24.67
CA ARG A 5 5.16 22.53 23.25
C ARG A 5 6.61 22.34 22.78
N TRP A 6 7.58 22.61 23.66
CA TRP A 6 9.02 22.45 23.39
C TRP A 6 9.65 21.26 24.11
N ARG A 7 8.84 20.44 24.77
CA ARG A 7 9.28 19.25 25.53
C ARG A 7 8.83 17.93 24.90
N ILE A 8 8.09 18.01 23.78
CA ILE A 8 7.57 16.87 23.03
C ILE A 8 8.02 17.00 21.58
N ASN A 9 8.43 15.88 21.00
CA ASN A 9 8.56 15.70 19.56
C ASN A 9 7.29 14.99 19.08
N LEU A 10 6.41 15.75 18.43
CA LEU A 10 5.15 15.26 17.88
C LEU A 10 5.36 14.93 16.40
N ILE A 11 4.97 13.72 16.01
CA ILE A 11 4.83 13.31 14.62
C ILE A 11 3.35 13.01 14.40
N VAL A 12 2.74 13.70 13.43
CA VAL A 12 1.39 13.46 12.95
C VAL A 12 1.50 12.95 11.52
N THR A 13 0.93 11.79 11.26
CA THR A 13 1.01 11.11 9.97
C THR A 13 -0.26 10.30 9.75
N SER A 14 -0.39 9.75 8.55
CA SER A 14 -1.38 8.72 8.22
C SER A 14 -0.67 7.45 7.72
N ASP A 15 -1.44 6.38 7.58
CA ASP A 15 -1.06 5.12 6.95
C ASP A 15 -1.07 5.20 5.42
N HIS A 16 -2.06 5.88 4.83
CA HIS A 16 -2.18 6.07 3.38
C HIS A 16 -3.12 7.23 3.02
N GLY A 17 -3.14 7.61 1.75
CA GLY A 17 -4.15 8.52 1.22
C GLY A 17 -5.45 7.81 0.80
N MET A 18 -6.16 8.39 -0.16
CA MET A 18 -7.46 7.93 -0.66
C MET A 18 -7.63 8.37 -2.11
N THR A 19 -8.29 7.55 -2.93
CA THR A 19 -8.69 7.94 -4.30
C THR A 19 -10.18 7.70 -4.52
N GLU A 20 -10.75 8.39 -5.50
CA GLU A 20 -12.14 8.22 -5.91
C GLU A 20 -12.33 6.96 -6.76
N VAL A 21 -13.37 6.20 -6.46
CA VAL A 21 -13.79 5.03 -7.23
C VAL A 21 -15.15 5.26 -7.87
N SER A 22 -15.39 4.60 -9.01
CA SER A 22 -16.62 4.77 -9.77
C SER A 22 -17.27 3.43 -10.11
N ARG A 23 -18.60 3.44 -10.21
CA ARG A 23 -19.41 2.32 -10.68
C ARG A 23 -19.15 1.93 -12.14
N ASP A 24 -18.58 2.84 -12.91
CA ASP A 24 -18.18 2.62 -14.30
C ASP A 24 -16.78 2.00 -14.42
N ARG A 25 -16.01 1.98 -13.33
CA ARG A 25 -14.63 1.46 -13.25
C ARG A 25 -14.56 0.18 -12.42
N ILE A 26 -15.35 -0.82 -12.80
CA ILE A 26 -15.48 -2.07 -12.06
C ILE A 26 -15.08 -3.28 -12.89
N ILE A 27 -14.23 -4.11 -12.31
CA ILE A 27 -13.77 -5.37 -12.88
C ILE A 27 -14.48 -6.51 -12.15
N VAL A 28 -15.32 -7.24 -12.88
CA VAL A 28 -16.11 -8.36 -12.35
C VAL A 28 -15.43 -9.66 -12.76
N LEU A 29 -14.85 -10.38 -11.79
CA LEU A 29 -14.02 -11.56 -12.07
C LEU A 29 -14.80 -12.74 -12.63
N GLU A 30 -16.07 -12.92 -12.26
CA GLU A 30 -16.92 -14.01 -12.77
C GLU A 30 -17.12 -13.96 -14.29
N ASN A 31 -17.00 -12.78 -14.88
CA ASN A 31 -17.04 -12.62 -16.34
C ASN A 31 -15.75 -13.09 -17.03
N LEU A 32 -14.66 -13.28 -16.27
CA LEU A 32 -13.32 -13.58 -16.79
C LEU A 32 -12.87 -15.01 -16.45
N VAL A 33 -13.21 -15.49 -15.26
CA VAL A 33 -12.80 -16.78 -14.72
C VAL A 33 -13.91 -17.39 -13.86
N ASN A 34 -14.06 -18.70 -13.91
CA ASN A 34 -15.08 -19.40 -13.13
C ASN A 34 -14.79 -19.25 -11.62
N SER A 35 -15.76 -18.70 -10.86
CA SER A 35 -15.63 -18.46 -9.43
C SER A 35 -15.41 -19.72 -8.61
N SER A 36 -15.83 -20.90 -9.10
CA SER A 36 -15.56 -22.17 -8.43
C SER A 36 -14.09 -22.63 -8.50
N TRP A 37 -13.23 -21.96 -9.27
CA TRP A 37 -11.84 -22.39 -9.48
C TRP A 37 -10.85 -21.80 -8.47
N TYR A 38 -11.28 -20.87 -7.62
CA TYR A 38 -10.40 -20.18 -6.67
C TYR A 38 -11.15 -19.69 -5.44
N THR A 39 -10.40 -19.39 -4.39
CA THR A 39 -10.85 -18.62 -3.22
C THR A 39 -10.04 -17.34 -3.10
N PHE A 40 -10.51 -16.39 -2.30
CA PHE A 40 -9.83 -15.12 -2.06
C PHE A 40 -10.19 -14.57 -0.68
N PRO A 41 -9.21 -14.08 0.10
CA PRO A 41 -9.51 -13.31 1.31
C PRO A 41 -9.84 -11.84 1.00
N GLN A 42 -9.36 -11.32 -0.13
CA GLN A 42 -9.53 -9.92 -0.55
C GLN A 42 -9.38 -9.81 -2.08
N LEU A 43 -10.12 -8.89 -2.71
CA LEU A 43 -10.05 -8.63 -4.15
C LEU A 43 -9.60 -7.22 -4.53
N THR A 44 -9.97 -6.20 -3.76
CA THR A 44 -9.83 -4.80 -4.17
C THR A 44 -8.90 -4.00 -3.25
N PRO A 45 -8.14 -3.04 -3.80
CA PRO A 45 -7.76 -2.93 -5.22
C PRO A 45 -6.63 -3.90 -5.60
N ILE A 46 -5.99 -4.50 -4.60
CA ILE A 46 -5.03 -5.59 -4.75
C ILE A 46 -5.70 -6.91 -4.34
N GLY A 47 -5.88 -7.80 -5.30
CA GLY A 47 -6.59 -9.06 -5.12
C GLY A 47 -5.64 -10.21 -4.82
N HIS A 48 -5.99 -11.01 -3.83
CA HIS A 48 -5.24 -12.20 -3.42
C HIS A 48 -6.03 -13.44 -3.86
N ILE A 49 -5.56 -14.10 -4.92
CA ILE A 49 -6.26 -15.25 -5.51
C ILE A 49 -5.54 -16.54 -5.15
N TYR A 50 -6.30 -17.48 -4.59
CA TYR A 50 -5.87 -18.83 -4.24
C TYR A 50 -6.62 -19.86 -5.10
N PRO A 51 -6.04 -20.27 -6.24
CA PRO A 51 -6.64 -21.29 -7.08
C PRO A 51 -6.78 -22.62 -6.34
N LEU A 52 -7.85 -23.36 -6.65
CA LEU A 52 -8.02 -24.74 -6.17
C LEU A 52 -6.91 -25.66 -6.72
N PRO A 53 -6.68 -26.84 -6.10
CA PRO A 53 -5.66 -27.78 -6.57
C PRO A 53 -5.76 -28.08 -8.07
N GLY A 54 -4.65 -27.96 -8.79
CA GLY A 54 -4.59 -28.17 -10.25
C GLY A 54 -5.12 -27.02 -11.12
N ARG A 55 -5.60 -25.92 -10.53
CA ARG A 55 -6.20 -24.79 -11.28
C ARG A 55 -5.31 -23.56 -11.43
N LEU A 56 -4.10 -23.57 -10.88
CA LEU A 56 -3.20 -22.39 -10.88
C LEU A 56 -3.02 -21.78 -12.27
N ASP A 57 -2.58 -22.58 -13.25
CA ASP A 57 -2.29 -22.09 -14.59
C ASP A 57 -3.57 -21.77 -15.39
N ASP A 58 -4.67 -22.48 -15.13
CA ASP A 58 -5.97 -22.19 -15.73
C ASP A 58 -6.50 -20.83 -15.29
N VAL A 59 -6.50 -20.57 -13.98
CA VAL A 59 -6.94 -19.28 -13.41
C VAL A 59 -6.02 -18.16 -13.88
N TYR A 60 -4.70 -18.36 -13.81
CA TYR A 60 -3.73 -17.35 -14.25
C TYR A 60 -3.92 -16.99 -15.72
N ARG A 61 -3.99 -17.97 -16.62
CA ARG A 61 -4.14 -17.76 -18.06
C ARG A 61 -5.47 -17.10 -18.42
N LYS A 62 -6.55 -17.42 -17.70
CA LYS A 62 -7.86 -16.77 -17.90
C LYS A 62 -7.87 -15.32 -17.47
N LEU A 63 -7.11 -14.95 -16.44
CA LEU A 63 -7.06 -13.59 -15.92
C LEU A 63 -5.99 -12.73 -16.61
N LYS A 64 -4.86 -13.30 -17.01
CA LYS A 64 -3.73 -12.58 -17.59
C LYS A 64 -4.14 -11.90 -18.90
N GLY A 65 -4.13 -10.55 -18.89
CA GLY A 65 -4.51 -9.74 -20.05
C GLY A 65 -6.01 -9.72 -20.34
N ALA A 66 -6.85 -10.28 -19.46
CA ALA A 66 -8.30 -10.34 -19.65
C ALA A 66 -9.00 -8.99 -19.48
N HIS A 67 -8.36 -8.04 -18.79
CA HIS A 67 -8.86 -6.68 -18.63
C HIS A 67 -7.72 -5.67 -18.71
N LYS A 68 -7.90 -4.60 -19.47
CA LYS A 68 -6.84 -3.59 -19.74
C LYS A 68 -6.37 -2.82 -18.49
N HIS A 69 -7.22 -2.75 -17.45
CA HIS A 69 -6.94 -2.07 -16.18
C HIS A 69 -6.67 -3.04 -15.01
N LEU A 70 -6.33 -4.29 -15.33
CA LEU A 70 -5.99 -5.31 -14.35
C LEU A 70 -4.64 -5.91 -14.68
N SER A 71 -3.65 -5.64 -13.85
CA SER A 71 -2.39 -6.36 -13.89
C SER A 71 -2.51 -7.66 -13.08
N VAL A 72 -2.05 -8.77 -13.64
CA VAL A 72 -2.14 -10.11 -13.03
C VAL A 72 -0.75 -10.73 -12.99
N TYR A 73 -0.32 -11.15 -11.82
CA TYR A 73 1.01 -11.71 -11.58
C TYR A 73 0.90 -13.04 -10.84
N LYS A 74 1.71 -14.03 -11.22
CA LYS A 74 2.10 -15.05 -10.24
C LYS A 74 2.96 -14.35 -9.18
N LEU A 75 2.99 -14.87 -7.95
CA LEU A 75 3.70 -14.19 -6.85
C LEU A 75 5.16 -13.83 -7.17
N HIS A 76 5.89 -14.68 -7.90
CA HIS A 76 7.29 -14.44 -8.28
C HIS A 76 7.46 -13.43 -9.42
N GLU A 77 6.37 -13.03 -10.09
CA GLU A 77 6.36 -12.04 -11.17
C GLU A 77 5.97 -10.64 -10.66
N VAL A 78 5.54 -10.53 -9.40
CA VAL A 78 5.16 -9.24 -8.81
C VAL A 78 6.38 -8.30 -8.83
N PRO A 79 6.23 -7.04 -9.27
CA PRO A 79 7.34 -6.09 -9.32
C PRO A 79 8.09 -5.99 -7.98
N GLN A 80 9.41 -6.18 -8.01
CA GLN A 80 10.25 -6.22 -6.80
C GLN A 80 10.10 -4.97 -5.92
N ARG A 81 9.86 -3.80 -6.55
CA ARG A 81 9.60 -2.53 -5.87
C ARG A 81 8.41 -2.53 -4.91
N LEU A 82 7.48 -3.48 -5.04
CA LEU A 82 6.33 -3.64 -4.14
C LEU A 82 6.66 -4.51 -2.92
N HIS A 83 7.84 -5.11 -2.88
CA HIS A 83 8.36 -5.88 -1.73
C HIS A 83 7.43 -6.99 -1.22
N PHE A 84 6.64 -7.60 -2.11
CA PHE A 84 5.87 -8.80 -1.78
C PHE A 84 6.83 -9.93 -1.39
N SER A 85 6.58 -10.58 -0.25
CA SER A 85 7.44 -11.66 0.21
C SER A 85 7.22 -12.91 -0.63
N HIS A 86 8.25 -13.39 -1.33
CA HIS A 86 8.15 -14.66 -2.05
C HIS A 86 8.27 -15.90 -1.14
N ARG A 87 8.52 -15.69 0.16
CA ARG A 87 8.71 -16.76 1.16
C ARG A 87 7.61 -16.81 2.22
N GLY A 88 6.73 -15.81 2.26
CA GLY A 88 5.69 -15.70 3.27
C GLY A 88 4.54 -16.67 2.99
N VAL A 89 4.20 -17.52 3.97
CA VAL A 89 3.08 -18.49 3.85
C VAL A 89 1.71 -17.85 3.65
N ARG A 90 1.59 -16.54 3.91
CA ARG A 90 0.36 -15.76 3.74
C ARG A 90 0.21 -15.13 2.35
N MET A 91 1.21 -15.28 1.47
CA MET A 91 1.20 -14.62 0.17
C MET A 91 0.43 -15.46 -0.86
N PRO A 92 -0.42 -14.83 -1.68
CA PRO A 92 -1.27 -15.57 -2.60
C PRO A 92 -0.46 -16.12 -3.79
N PRO A 93 -0.86 -17.26 -4.38
CA PRO A 93 -0.26 -17.75 -5.62
C PRO A 93 -0.37 -16.75 -6.78
N ILE A 94 -1.49 -16.01 -6.86
CA ILE A 94 -1.75 -15.00 -7.88
C ILE A 94 -2.13 -13.68 -7.19
N VAL A 95 -1.48 -12.59 -7.61
CA VAL A 95 -1.77 -11.22 -7.18
C VAL A 95 -2.42 -10.48 -8.34
N LEU A 96 -3.54 -9.83 -8.05
CA LEU A 96 -4.21 -8.89 -8.95
C LEU A 96 -3.88 -7.48 -8.49
N ILE A 97 -3.59 -6.57 -9.40
CA ILE A 97 -3.38 -5.14 -9.11
C ILE A 97 -4.23 -4.36 -10.10
N ALA A 98 -5.27 -3.70 -9.61
CA ALA A 98 -6.08 -2.80 -10.42
C ALA A 98 -5.40 -1.43 -10.58
N ASP A 99 -5.62 -0.78 -11.72
CA ASP A 99 -5.21 0.60 -11.92
C ASP A 99 -5.94 1.55 -10.93
N LEU A 100 -5.36 2.73 -10.68
CA LEU A 100 -5.94 3.72 -9.76
C LEU A 100 -7.41 4.01 -10.07
N GLY A 101 -8.26 3.99 -9.03
CA GLY A 101 -9.69 4.25 -9.14
C GLY A 101 -10.52 3.11 -9.78
N TRP A 102 -9.90 1.98 -10.14
CA TRP A 102 -10.61 0.75 -10.54
C TRP A 102 -10.85 -0.15 -9.35
N TYR A 103 -11.99 -0.84 -9.36
CA TYR A 103 -12.43 -1.68 -8.25
C TYR A 103 -12.67 -3.12 -8.72
N VAL A 104 -12.15 -4.10 -7.97
CA VAL A 104 -12.27 -5.53 -8.33
C VAL A 104 -13.30 -6.21 -7.45
N VAL A 105 -14.28 -6.86 -8.05
CA VAL A 105 -15.30 -7.66 -7.36
C VAL A 105 -15.39 -9.06 -7.97
N GLN A 106 -15.85 -10.03 -7.20
CA GLN A 106 -16.13 -11.37 -7.72
C GLN A 106 -17.31 -11.31 -8.69
N SER A 107 -18.46 -10.90 -8.18
CA SER A 107 -19.73 -10.72 -8.89
C SER A 107 -20.17 -9.27 -8.82
N ARG A 108 -21.04 -8.83 -9.73
CA ARG A 108 -21.57 -7.46 -9.70
C ARG A 108 -22.63 -7.37 -8.59
N PRO A 109 -22.43 -6.57 -7.53
CA PRO A 109 -23.43 -6.37 -6.49
C PRO A 109 -24.64 -5.61 -7.04
N GLU A 110 -25.81 -5.85 -6.44
CA GLU A 110 -27.07 -5.21 -6.80
C GLU A 110 -27.07 -3.69 -6.54
N SER A 111 -26.28 -3.24 -5.55
CA SER A 111 -26.08 -1.82 -5.23
C SER A 111 -24.59 -1.53 -4.93
N PHE A 112 -24.15 -0.35 -5.36
CA PHE A 112 -22.86 0.25 -5.03
C PHE A 112 -23.08 1.57 -4.26
N SER A 113 -24.12 1.65 -3.41
CA SER A 113 -24.52 2.87 -2.70
C SER A 113 -23.39 3.53 -1.91
N ASP A 114 -22.44 2.73 -1.42
CA ASP A 114 -21.37 3.20 -0.53
C ASP A 114 -19.98 3.25 -1.19
N LEU A 115 -19.91 3.06 -2.52
CA LEU A 115 -18.64 3.08 -3.25
C LEU A 115 -18.30 4.51 -3.69
N ALA A 116 -17.58 5.25 -2.85
CA ALA A 116 -17.13 6.62 -3.14
C ALA A 116 -15.61 6.79 -3.12
N GLY A 117 -14.91 6.11 -2.21
CA GLY A 117 -13.45 6.18 -2.07
C GLY A 117 -12.85 4.81 -1.79
N GLN A 118 -11.60 4.61 -2.22
CA GLN A 118 -10.81 3.43 -1.88
C GLN A 118 -9.32 3.77 -1.79
N HIS A 119 -8.58 2.93 -1.09
CA HIS A 119 -7.13 2.99 -0.92
C HIS A 119 -6.51 1.60 -1.10
N GLY A 120 -5.18 1.50 -1.00
CA GLY A 120 -4.44 0.24 -1.15
C GLY A 120 -3.95 -0.03 -2.58
N TYR A 121 -4.08 0.94 -3.48
CA TYR A 121 -3.42 0.91 -4.79
C TYR A 121 -1.89 0.99 -4.64
N THR A 122 -1.14 0.85 -5.73
CA THR A 122 0.32 0.89 -5.64
C THR A 122 0.80 2.24 -5.07
N PRO A 123 1.86 2.23 -4.24
CA PRO A 123 2.34 3.43 -3.55
C PRO A 123 2.98 4.47 -4.50
N ASP A 124 3.10 4.18 -5.80
CA ASP A 124 3.58 5.16 -6.79
C ASP A 124 2.49 6.19 -7.15
N ASN A 125 1.23 5.91 -6.80
CA ASN A 125 0.14 6.86 -7.01
C ASN A 125 0.16 7.90 -5.89
N ALA A 126 0.25 9.18 -6.26
CA ALA A 126 0.27 10.27 -5.29
C ALA A 126 -0.95 10.28 -4.35
N ASP A 127 -2.12 9.85 -4.84
CA ASP A 127 -3.34 9.68 -4.03
C ASP A 127 -3.17 8.70 -2.86
N MET A 128 -2.22 7.77 -2.93
CA MET A 128 -1.94 6.81 -1.86
C MET A 128 -0.92 7.34 -0.84
N ASN A 129 -0.30 8.49 -1.10
CA ASN A 129 0.68 9.06 -0.19
C ASN A 129 -0.01 9.54 1.09
N ALA A 130 0.54 9.11 2.24
CA ALA A 130 0.18 9.68 3.52
C ALA A 130 0.82 11.07 3.70
N PHE A 131 0.18 11.91 4.51
CA PHE A 131 0.82 13.14 4.97
C PHE A 131 1.81 12.85 6.10
N PHE A 132 2.79 13.73 6.27
CA PHE A 132 3.74 13.71 7.39
C PHE A 132 3.98 15.15 7.88
N VAL A 133 3.73 15.38 9.17
CA VAL A 133 4.01 16.66 9.83
C VAL A 133 4.70 16.37 11.16
N ALA A 134 5.81 17.05 11.41
CA ALA A 134 6.55 16.89 12.65
C ALA A 134 6.85 18.25 13.29
N THR A 135 6.79 18.31 14.62
CA THR A 135 7.12 19.51 15.39
C THR A 135 7.71 19.12 16.74
N GLY A 136 8.65 19.93 17.24
CA GLY A 136 9.30 19.69 18.53
C GLY A 136 10.68 20.31 18.57
N SER A 137 11.39 20.13 19.68
CA SER A 137 12.74 20.65 19.85
C SER A 137 13.78 19.95 18.96
N ALA A 138 13.48 18.73 18.49
CA ALA A 138 14.36 17.98 17.60
C ALA A 138 14.13 18.26 16.11
N PHE A 139 13.10 19.03 15.74
CA PHE A 139 12.77 19.30 14.34
C PHE A 139 13.01 20.77 14.00
N PRO A 140 13.51 21.08 12.79
CA PRO A 140 13.64 22.45 12.34
C PRO A 140 12.25 23.05 12.06
N ARG A 141 12.15 24.37 12.16
CA ARG A 141 10.87 25.08 11.97
C ARG A 141 10.72 25.54 10.53
N GLY A 142 9.53 25.38 9.97
CA GLY A 142 9.19 25.88 8.63
C GLY A 142 9.99 25.19 7.52
N THR A 143 10.46 23.96 7.77
CA THR A 143 11.22 23.18 6.81
C THR A 143 10.29 22.21 6.11
N GLU A 144 10.32 22.23 4.78
CA GLU A 144 9.68 21.24 3.94
C GLU A 144 10.70 20.15 3.59
N VAL A 145 10.20 18.92 3.49
CA VAL A 145 10.99 17.75 3.08
C VAL A 145 10.29 17.11 1.88
N ASP A 146 11.06 16.66 0.89
CA ASP A 146 10.48 16.17 -0.37
C ASP A 146 9.67 14.89 -0.18
N LEU A 147 10.33 13.81 0.23
CA LEU A 147 9.71 12.49 0.39
C LEU A 147 10.17 11.83 1.70
N VAL A 148 9.20 11.42 2.50
CA VAL A 148 9.42 10.56 3.66
C VAL A 148 8.81 9.19 3.35
N HIS A 149 9.64 8.15 3.32
CA HIS A 149 9.10 6.80 3.29
C HIS A 149 8.61 6.42 4.69
N THR A 150 7.38 5.91 4.82
CA THR A 150 6.81 5.51 6.12
C THR A 150 7.70 4.53 6.89
N ILE A 151 8.44 3.67 6.19
CA ILE A 151 9.40 2.74 6.80
C ILE A 151 10.60 3.41 7.48
N ASP A 152 10.90 4.67 7.13
CA ASP A 152 11.99 5.46 7.74
C ASP A 152 11.58 6.03 9.10
N ILE A 153 10.27 6.14 9.37
CA ILE A 153 9.74 6.69 10.62
C ILE A 153 10.19 5.86 11.83
N TYR A 154 10.34 4.54 11.69
CA TYR A 154 10.88 3.70 12.78
C TYR A 154 12.28 4.15 13.21
N ALA A 155 13.19 4.30 12.26
CA ALA A 155 14.56 4.73 12.54
C ALA A 155 14.60 6.16 13.11
N LEU A 156 13.75 7.05 12.59
CA LEU A 156 13.57 8.41 13.13
C LEU A 156 13.11 8.38 14.59
N MET A 157 12.06 7.61 14.90
CA MET A 157 11.55 7.50 16.27
C MET A 157 12.60 6.94 17.23
N CYS A 158 13.30 5.87 16.84
CA CYS A 158 14.40 5.30 17.63
C CYS A 158 15.48 6.36 17.95
N ASN A 159 15.88 7.16 16.94
CA ASN A 159 16.85 8.22 17.14
C ASN A 159 16.33 9.31 18.10
N LEU A 160 15.09 9.76 17.93
CA LEU A 160 14.47 10.81 18.76
C LEU A 160 14.36 10.43 20.24
N ILE A 161 14.19 9.14 20.54
CA ILE A 161 14.08 8.63 21.93
C ILE A 161 15.39 8.03 22.46
N GLY A 162 16.48 8.10 21.69
CA GLY A 162 17.80 7.61 22.10
C GLY A 162 17.92 6.08 22.22
N LEU A 163 17.11 5.32 21.46
CA LEU A 163 17.20 3.86 21.41
C LEU A 163 17.92 3.37 20.15
N PRO A 164 18.75 2.33 20.25
CA PRO A 164 19.32 1.68 19.07
C PRO A 164 18.20 1.00 18.27
N ALA A 165 18.13 1.32 16.98
CA ALA A 165 17.19 0.67 16.07
C ALA A 165 17.56 -0.81 15.87
N GLN A 166 16.56 -1.69 15.84
CA GLN A 166 16.75 -3.09 15.45
C GLN A 166 16.85 -3.23 13.92
N ALA A 167 17.10 -4.43 13.40
CA ALA A 167 17.13 -4.66 11.95
C ALA A 167 15.79 -4.25 11.30
N HIS A 168 15.85 -3.37 10.29
CA HIS A 168 14.68 -2.80 9.61
C HIS A 168 15.00 -2.48 8.14
N ASN A 169 13.99 -2.10 7.36
CA ASN A 169 14.15 -1.73 5.94
C ASN A 169 14.15 -0.21 5.68
N GLY A 170 13.91 0.61 6.71
CA GLY A 170 14.07 2.05 6.64
C GLY A 170 15.54 2.51 6.57
N SER A 171 15.75 3.79 6.29
CA SER A 171 17.05 4.46 6.27
C SER A 171 16.90 5.91 6.75
N LEU A 172 17.42 6.19 7.96
CA LEU A 172 17.37 7.53 8.54
C LEU A 172 18.10 8.57 7.67
N ALA A 173 19.14 8.16 6.96
CA ALA A 173 19.93 9.02 6.08
C ALA A 173 19.10 9.70 4.97
N ARG A 174 17.97 9.08 4.56
CA ARG A 174 17.07 9.66 3.55
C ARG A 174 16.42 10.96 3.99
N ILE A 175 16.22 11.16 5.30
CA ILE A 175 15.49 12.32 5.83
C ILE A 175 16.32 13.14 6.82
N SER A 176 17.38 12.57 7.39
CA SER A 176 18.17 13.24 8.43
C SER A 176 18.86 14.51 7.98
N HIS A 177 19.22 14.63 6.70
CA HIS A 177 19.87 15.83 6.17
C HIS A 177 18.94 17.06 6.22
N ALA A 178 17.63 16.86 6.02
CA ALA A 178 16.66 17.93 6.09
C ALA A 178 16.24 18.27 7.53
N ILE A 179 16.39 17.31 8.47
CA ILE A 179 16.02 17.48 9.88
C ILE A 179 17.20 18.02 10.71
N TRP A 180 18.40 17.50 10.49
CA TRP A 180 19.61 17.77 11.28
C TRP A 180 20.86 17.94 10.41
N GLY A 181 20.71 18.43 9.18
CA GLY A 181 21.83 18.67 8.27
C GLY A 181 23.00 19.41 8.94
N PRO A 182 24.22 19.30 8.38
CA PRO A 182 25.40 19.92 8.98
C PRO A 182 25.14 21.42 9.17
N ASN A 183 25.34 21.91 10.40
CA ASN A 183 25.35 23.34 10.69
C ASN A 183 26.38 24.05 9.81
#